data_AF-A0AAW5RU29-F1
#
_entry.id   AF-A0AAW5RU29-F1
#
_cell.length_a   1.000
_cell.length_b   1.000
_cell.length_c   1.000
_cell.angle_alpha   90.00
_cell.angle_beta   90.00
_cell.angle_gamma   90.00
#
_symmetry.space_group_name_H-M   'P 1'
#
loop_
_entity.id
_entity.type
_entity.pdbx_description
1 polymer ?
#
loop_
_entity_poly.entity_id
_entity_poly.type
_entity_poly.pdbx_seq_one_letter_code
_entity_poly.pdbx_strand_id
1 'polypeptide(L)'
;MGITSRIEISSSQFAELAKLLDRYLPNVQVWAFGSRVKGTARTNSDLDLVIFSRPEQEQALYSLREALEESNLPFRVDLLVWDNLPDNFKTNIEQQYVVIRGSERDVPVRREHDSVPSAGKH
;
A
#
# COMPACT_ATOMS: atom_id res chain seq x y z
N MET A 1 -2.79 10.15 17.86
CA MET A 1 -3.17 10.85 16.62
C MET A 1 -2.36 10.21 15.51
N GLY A 2 -2.88 9.19 14.83
CA GLY A 2 -2.08 8.34 13.96
C GLY A 2 -2.84 8.05 12.67
N ILE A 3 -2.14 8.12 11.55
CA ILE A 3 -2.53 7.75 10.17
C ILE A 3 -3.70 8.51 9.51
N THR A 4 -4.87 8.69 10.14
CA THR A 4 -6.03 9.33 9.48
C THR A 4 -5.82 10.81 9.15
N SER A 5 -4.89 11.48 9.84
CA SER A 5 -4.52 12.87 9.55
C SER A 5 -3.68 13.04 8.26
N ARG A 6 -3.25 11.95 7.62
CA ARG A 6 -2.41 11.97 6.42
C ARG A 6 -3.08 11.38 5.18
N ILE A 7 -4.32 10.91 5.30
CA ILE A 7 -5.08 10.34 4.18
C ILE A 7 -6.54 10.81 4.22
N GLU A 8 -7.07 11.19 3.07
CA GLU A 8 -8.45 11.71 2.93
C GLU A 8 -9.51 10.58 2.95
N ILE A 9 -9.67 9.96 4.12
CA ILE A 9 -10.75 9.01 4.45
C ILE A 9 -11.24 9.24 5.88
N SER A 10 -12.52 8.98 6.14
CA SER A 10 -13.10 9.13 7.48
C SER A 10 -12.68 7.99 8.41
N SER A 11 -12.78 8.20 9.72
CA SER A 11 -12.49 7.17 10.72
C SER A 11 -13.34 5.91 10.55
N SER A 12 -14.62 6.05 10.15
CA SER A 12 -15.51 4.92 9.90
C SER A 12 -15.11 4.15 8.64
N GLN A 13 -14.72 4.85 7.58
CA GLN A 13 -14.19 4.22 6.36
C GLN A 13 -12.88 3.48 6.64
N PHE A 14 -12.00 4.11 7.43
CA PHE A 14 -10.75 3.48 7.87
C PHE A 14 -11.01 2.22 8.70
N ALA A 15 -11.96 2.27 9.64
CA ALA A 15 -12.29 1.11 10.47
C ALA A 15 -12.82 -0.06 9.64
N GLU A 16 -13.67 0.20 8.64
CA GLU A 16 -14.17 -0.85 7.74
C GLU A 16 -13.05 -1.43 6.88
N LEU A 17 -12.18 -0.58 6.32
CA LEU A 17 -11.00 -1.03 5.58
C LEU A 17 -10.08 -1.89 6.45
N ALA A 18 -9.75 -1.43 7.66
CA ALA A 18 -8.88 -2.16 8.58
C ALA A 18 -9.45 -3.54 8.95
N LYS A 19 -10.76 -3.61 9.18
CA LYS A 19 -11.47 -4.86 9.47
C LYS A 19 -11.39 -5.87 8.32
N LEU A 20 -11.56 -5.42 7.07
CA LEU A 20 -11.40 -6.27 5.89
C LEU A 20 -9.95 -6.73 5.74
N LEU A 21 -9.00 -5.81 5.88
CA LEU A 21 -7.57 -6.16 5.87
C LEU A 21 -7.24 -7.19 6.97
N ASP A 22 -7.76 -7.06 8.19
CA ASP A 22 -7.52 -8.02 9.30
C ASP A 22 -8.11 -9.39 9.00
N ARG A 23 -9.27 -9.43 8.36
CA ARG A 23 -9.95 -10.68 8.02
C ARG A 23 -9.18 -11.50 6.98
N TYR A 24 -8.69 -10.86 5.93
CA TYR A 24 -8.09 -11.56 4.78
C TYR A 24 -6.57 -11.59 4.81
N LEU A 25 -5.91 -10.52 5.28
CA LEU A 25 -4.46 -10.35 5.25
C LEU A 25 -3.93 -9.73 6.58
N PRO A 26 -4.09 -10.43 7.72
CA PRO A 26 -3.79 -9.86 9.05
C PRO A 26 -2.34 -9.42 9.24
N ASN A 27 -1.39 -10.11 8.62
CA ASN A 27 0.05 -9.90 8.83
C ASN A 27 0.75 -9.35 7.58
N VAL A 28 0.03 -8.58 6.76
CA VAL A 28 0.58 -8.01 5.53
C VAL A 28 0.74 -6.50 5.68
N GLN A 29 1.89 -6.01 5.25
CA GLN A 29 2.14 -4.57 5.18
C GLN A 29 1.30 -3.96 4.06
N VAL A 30 0.72 -2.80 4.35
CA VAL A 30 -0.16 -2.06 3.44
C VAL A 30 0.21 -0.60 3.46
N TRP A 31 0.47 -0.05 2.27
CA TRP A 31 0.62 1.40 2.08
C TRP A 31 -0.56 1.95 1.29
N ALA A 32 -0.92 3.18 1.57
CA ALA A 32 -1.75 3.99 0.69
C ALA A 32 -0.87 4.97 -0.07
N PHE A 33 -1.24 5.26 -1.31
CA PHE A 33 -0.60 6.30 -2.12
C PHE A 33 -1.66 7.03 -2.96
N GLY A 34 -1.21 7.85 -3.91
CA GLY A 34 -2.11 8.47 -4.88
C GLY A 34 -2.84 9.69 -4.33
N SER A 35 -4.00 9.99 -4.92
CA SER A 35 -4.68 11.28 -4.77
C SER A 35 -5.12 11.58 -3.33
N ARG A 36 -5.59 10.56 -2.60
CA ARG A 36 -6.05 10.66 -1.20
C ARG A 36 -4.92 10.88 -0.20
N VAL A 37 -3.69 10.52 -0.56
CA VAL A 37 -2.49 10.83 0.22
C VAL A 37 -1.90 12.19 -0.17
N LYS A 38 -2.09 12.60 -1.43
CA LYS A 38 -1.61 13.89 -1.95
C LYS A 38 -2.49 15.08 -1.58
N GLY A 39 -3.69 14.84 -1.04
CA GLY A 39 -4.66 15.90 -0.78
C GLY A 39 -5.29 16.48 -2.05
N THR A 40 -5.24 15.73 -3.15
CA THR A 40 -5.80 16.11 -4.45
C THR A 40 -6.95 15.21 -4.85
N ALA A 41 -7.53 14.47 -3.89
CA ALA A 41 -8.62 13.55 -4.17
C ALA A 41 -9.93 14.28 -4.43
N ARG A 42 -10.70 13.75 -5.37
CA ARG A 42 -12.12 14.09 -5.52
C ARG A 42 -12.95 13.13 -4.66
N THR A 43 -14.22 13.47 -4.41
CA THR A 43 -15.13 12.63 -3.62
C THR A 43 -15.19 11.18 -4.12
N ASN A 44 -15.16 10.99 -5.44
CA ASN A 44 -15.23 9.68 -6.10
C ASN A 44 -13.84 9.15 -6.52
N SER A 45 -12.75 9.75 -6.06
CA SER A 45 -11.42 9.23 -6.34
C SER A 45 -11.24 7.87 -5.68
N ASP A 46 -10.58 6.96 -6.36
CA ASP A 46 -10.26 5.65 -5.81
C ASP A 46 -9.25 5.79 -4.65
N LEU A 47 -9.19 4.77 -3.81
CA LEU A 47 -8.15 4.62 -2.78
C LEU A 47 -7.12 3.62 -3.28
N ASP A 48 -5.94 4.11 -3.63
CA ASP A 48 -4.85 3.28 -4.12
C ASP A 48 -4.06 2.70 -2.94
N LEU A 49 -4.03 1.36 -2.84
CA LEU A 49 -3.29 0.63 -1.83
C LEU A 49 -2.24 -0.29 -2.47
N VAL A 50 -1.06 -0.32 -1.87
CA VAL A 50 -0.01 -1.29 -2.14
C VAL A 50 -0.02 -2.34 -1.04
N ILE A 51 -0.05 -3.60 -1.46
CA ILE A 51 -0.03 -4.78 -0.61
C ILE A 51 1.31 -5.50 -0.80
N PHE A 52 2.01 -5.76 0.29
CA PHE A 52 3.25 -6.54 0.32
C PHE A 52 2.92 -8.03 0.49
N SER A 53 2.02 -8.55 -0.35
CA SER A 53 1.61 -9.95 -0.32
C SER A 53 2.64 -10.84 -0.98
N ARG A 54 2.68 -12.10 -0.55
CA ARG A 54 3.45 -13.17 -1.18
C ARG A 54 2.57 -13.99 -2.14
N PRO A 55 3.16 -14.77 -3.05
CA PRO A 55 2.39 -15.62 -3.98
C PRO A 55 1.39 -16.56 -3.29
N GLU A 56 1.74 -17.09 -2.11
CA GLU A 56 0.82 -17.96 -1.34
C GLU A 56 -0.44 -17.24 -0.81
N GLN A 57 -0.47 -15.91 -0.87
CA GLN A 57 -1.58 -15.07 -0.41
C GLN A 57 -2.45 -14.57 -1.57
N GLU A 58 -2.20 -15.01 -2.82
CA GLU A 58 -2.96 -14.57 -4.00
C GLU A 58 -4.46 -14.80 -3.85
N GLN A 59 -4.87 -15.98 -3.35
CA GLN A 59 -6.28 -16.29 -3.12
C GLN A 59 -6.91 -15.38 -2.06
N ALA A 60 -6.18 -15.05 -0.99
CA ALA A 60 -6.65 -14.15 0.05
C ALA A 60 -6.76 -12.70 -0.46
N LEU A 61 -5.83 -12.28 -1.32
CA LEU A 61 -5.89 -10.99 -2.00
C LEU A 61 -7.10 -10.90 -2.95
N TYR A 62 -7.40 -11.98 -3.67
CA TYR A 62 -8.60 -12.05 -4.51
C TYR A 62 -9.87 -11.90 -3.68
N SER A 63 -10.02 -12.67 -2.60
CA SER A 63 -11.19 -12.56 -1.70
C SER A 63 -11.29 -11.20 -1.01
N LEU A 64 -10.15 -10.56 -0.72
CA LEU A 64 -10.14 -9.19 -0.20
C LEU A 64 -10.66 -8.19 -1.24
N ARG A 65 -10.28 -8.33 -2.52
CA ARG A 65 -10.81 -7.48 -3.61
C ARG A 65 -12.33 -7.60 -3.69
N GLU A 66 -12.85 -8.81 -3.75
CA GLU A 66 -14.31 -9.04 -3.79
C GLU A 66 -15.00 -8.40 -2.59
N ALA A 67 -14.48 -8.62 -1.37
CA ALA A 67 -15.06 -8.06 -0.16
C ALA A 67 -15.01 -6.52 -0.11
N LEU A 68 -14.01 -5.89 -0.73
CA LEU A 68 -13.91 -4.43 -0.87
C LEU A 68 -14.91 -3.90 -1.90
N GLU A 69 -15.11 -4.61 -3.01
CA GLU A 69 -16.12 -4.26 -4.02
C GLU A 69 -17.55 -4.38 -3.48
N GLU A 70 -17.81 -5.34 -2.60
CA GLU A 70 -19.10 -5.52 -1.91
C GLU A 70 -19.24 -4.64 -0.65
N SER A 71 -18.20 -3.91 -0.26
CA SER A 71 -18.19 -3.11 0.96
C SER A 71 -19.04 -1.83 0.84
N ASN A 72 -19.38 -1.24 1.98
CA ASN A 72 -20.10 0.03 2.03
C ASN A 72 -19.18 1.26 1.90
N LEU A 73 -17.96 1.09 1.37
CA LEU A 73 -17.06 2.21 1.11
C LEU A 73 -17.59 3.03 -0.07
N PRO A 74 -17.63 4.37 0.02
CA PRO A 74 -18.18 5.21 -1.05
C PRO A 74 -17.23 5.43 -2.24
N PHE A 75 -16.15 4.65 -2.32
CA PHE A 75 -15.11 4.72 -3.33
C PHE A 75 -14.55 3.33 -3.59
N ARG A 76 -13.99 3.11 -4.79
CA ARG A 76 -13.28 1.86 -5.08
C ARG A 76 -11.94 1.86 -4.39
N VAL A 77 -11.45 0.66 -4.10
CA VAL A 77 -10.13 0.44 -3.53
C VAL A 77 -9.31 -0.32 -4.57
N ASP A 78 -8.28 0.33 -5.11
CA ASP A 78 -7.35 -0.32 -6.03
C ASP A 78 -6.25 -1.01 -5.22
N LEU A 79 -6.09 -2.32 -5.41
CA LEU A 79 -5.09 -3.12 -4.72
C LEU A 79 -3.97 -3.47 -5.70
N LEU A 80 -2.74 -3.05 -5.39
CA LEU A 80 -1.54 -3.36 -6.16
C LEU A 80 -0.59 -4.23 -5.35
N VAL A 81 -0.02 -5.27 -5.97
CA VAL A 81 1.00 -6.10 -5.33
C VAL A 81 2.36 -5.48 -5.55
N TRP A 82 3.07 -5.13 -4.48
CA TRP A 82 4.37 -4.43 -4.58
C TRP A 82 5.35 -5.14 -5.52
N ASP A 83 5.48 -6.46 -5.40
CA ASP A 83 6.44 -7.24 -6.18
C ASP A 83 6.22 -7.12 -7.69
N ASN A 84 4.96 -7.02 -8.12
CA ASN A 84 4.54 -6.93 -9.52
C ASN A 84 4.70 -5.52 -10.13
N LEU A 85 5.02 -4.51 -9.33
CA LEU A 85 5.16 -3.14 -9.81
C LEU A 85 6.55 -2.90 -10.44
N PRO A 86 6.63 -2.15 -11.54
CA PRO A 86 7.91 -1.77 -12.13
C PRO A 86 8.66 -0.78 -11.22
N ASP A 87 10.00 -0.79 -11.27
CA ASP A 87 10.86 -0.04 -10.35
C ASP A 87 10.65 1.47 -10.38
N ASN A 88 10.34 2.03 -11.55
CA ASN A 88 10.01 3.44 -11.70
C ASN A 88 8.73 3.80 -10.92
N PHE A 89 7.75 2.90 -10.89
CA PHE A 89 6.50 3.09 -10.20
C PHE A 89 6.68 2.93 -8.68
N LYS A 90 7.45 1.92 -8.25
CA LYS A 90 7.89 1.77 -6.85
C LYS A 90 8.57 3.04 -6.35
N THR A 91 9.53 3.58 -7.10
CA THR A 91 10.25 4.82 -6.77
C THR A 91 9.31 6.01 -6.60
N ASN A 92 8.29 6.14 -7.44
CA ASN A 92 7.29 7.21 -7.35
C ASN A 92 6.39 7.06 -6.10
N ILE A 93 6.02 5.83 -5.72
CA ILE A 93 5.25 5.55 -4.50
C ILE A 93 6.09 5.87 -3.26
N GLU A 94 7.37 5.48 -3.24
CA GLU A 94 8.29 5.77 -2.14
C GLU A 94 8.46 7.28 -1.87
N GLN A 95 8.26 8.14 -2.87
CA GLN A 95 8.30 9.60 -2.66
C GLN A 95 7.19 10.08 -1.74
N GLN A 96 6.01 9.44 -1.79
CA GLN A 96 4.85 9.88 -1.03
C GLN A 96 3.83 8.76 -0.83
N TYR A 97 3.85 8.17 0.37
CA TYR A 97 2.92 7.13 0.82
C TYR A 97 2.55 7.32 2.29
N VAL A 98 1.50 6.63 2.72
CA VAL A 98 1.10 6.52 4.12
C VAL A 98 1.01 5.04 4.49
N VAL A 99 1.66 4.66 5.60
CA VAL A 99 1.53 3.30 6.14
C VAL A 99 0.13 3.14 6.74
N ILE A 100 -0.66 2.22 6.18
CA ILE A 100 -1.99 1.85 6.66
C ILE A 100 -1.89 0.72 7.68
N ARG A 101 -1.04 -0.28 7.39
CA ARG A 101 -0.73 -1.40 8.28
C ARG A 101 0.73 -1.80 8.13
N GLY A 102 1.33 -2.24 9.23
CA GLY A 102 2.73 -2.65 9.32
C GLY A 102 3.55 -1.66 10.12
N SER A 103 4.81 -2.00 10.37
CA SER A 103 5.78 -1.07 10.97
C SER A 103 6.60 -0.41 9.88
N GLU A 104 6.89 0.89 10.01
CA GLU A 104 7.83 1.62 9.14
C GLU A 104 9.23 0.97 9.07
N ARG A 105 9.55 0.03 9.98
CA ARG A 105 10.81 -0.71 10.01
C ARG A 105 10.86 -1.95 9.10
N ASP A 106 9.72 -2.40 8.58
CA ASP A 106 9.62 -3.57 7.69
C ASP A 106 9.51 -3.16 6.21
N VAL A 107 9.61 -1.86 5.93
CA VAL A 107 9.85 -1.36 4.57
C VAL A 107 11.08 -2.12 4.05
N PRO A 108 11.01 -2.81 2.90
CA PRO A 108 12.18 -3.44 2.32
C PRO A 108 13.16 -2.31 2.02
N VAL A 109 14.11 -2.09 2.93
CA VAL A 109 15.25 -1.21 2.76
C VAL A 109 15.83 -1.63 1.43
N ARG A 110 15.78 -0.72 0.46
CA ARG A 110 16.43 -0.86 -0.83
C ARG A 110 17.76 -1.56 -0.56
N ARG A 111 17.88 -2.83 -0.98
CA ARG A 111 19.21 -3.37 -1.20
C ARG A 111 19.70 -2.57 -2.38
N GLU A 112 20.27 -1.41 -2.06
CA GLU A 112 21.12 -0.66 -2.95
C GLU A 112 21.94 -1.72 -3.67
N HIS A 113 21.86 -1.70 -5.00
CA HIS A 113 22.97 -2.18 -5.80
C HIS A 113 24.19 -1.48 -5.20
N ASP A 114 24.89 -2.16 -4.29
CA ASP A 114 26.24 -1.83 -3.91
C ASP A 114 27.02 -2.02 -5.20
N SER A 115 27.00 -0.93 -5.96
CA SER A 115 27.94 -0.65 -7.01
C SER A 115 29.27 -0.67 -6.31
N VAL A 116 29.92 -1.84 -6.31
CA VAL A 116 31.32 -1.96 -5.94
C VAL A 116 32.05 -0.99 -6.86
N PRO A 117 32.61 0.14 -6.39
CA PRO A 117 33.61 0.81 -7.19
C PRO A 117 34.85 -0.07 -7.03
N SER A 118 35.07 -0.98 -7.99
CA SER A 118 36.34 -1.67 -8.12
C SER A 118 37.40 -0.66 -8.56
N ALA A 119 37.85 0.17 -7.61
CA ALA A 119 39.06 0.96 -7.73
C ALA A 119 40.26 0.06 -7.43
N GLY A 120 41.19 0.02 -8.39
CA GLY A 120 42.50 -0.61 -8.27
C GLY A 120 42.55 -1.99 -8.93
N LYS A 121 43.55 -2.35 -9.73
CA LYS A 121 44.84 -1.73 -10.01
C LYS A 121 45.42 -2.58 -11.14
N HIS A 122 45.84 -2.00 -12.26
CA HIS A 122 47.03 -2.40 -13.04
C HIS A 122 47.28 -1.40 -14.16
#